data_AF-A0AAW5QU04-F1
#
_entry.id   AF-A0AAW5QU04-F1
#
_cell.length_a   1.000
_cell.length_b   1.000
_cell.length_c   1.000
_cell.angle_alpha   90.00
_cell.angle_beta   90.00
_cell.angle_gamma   90.00
#
_symmetry.space_group_name_H-M   'P 1'
#
loop_
_entity.id
_entity.type
_entity.pdbx_description
1 polymer ?
#
loop_
_entity_poly.entity_id
_entity_poly.type
_entity_poly.pdbx_seq_one_letter_code
_entity_poly.pdbx_strand_id
1 'polypeptide(L)' 'MTSPPPRPSTVGELRASGHVQRSVQDEIRHNLLAALRDGTDPWPGLLGFEDTVVPQLERALIAGHDVVL' A
#
# COMPACT_ATOMS: atom_id res chain seq x y z
N MET A 1 -9.05 17.07 21.20
CA MET A 1 -8.19 16.31 20.28
C MET A 1 -8.19 14.86 20.74
N THR A 2 -9.04 14.01 20.15
CA THR A 2 -9.14 12.58 20.52
C THR A 2 -8.05 11.81 19.79
N SER A 3 -7.18 11.12 20.55
CA SER A 3 -6.19 10.19 19.99
C SER A 3 -6.91 9.06 19.26
N PRO A 4 -6.39 8.58 18.11
CA PRO A 4 -6.93 7.37 17.48
C PRO A 4 -6.82 6.18 18.45
N PRO A 5 -7.76 5.22 18.40
CA PRO A 5 -7.69 4.02 19.21
C PRO A 5 -6.37 3.27 18.96
N PRO A 6 -5.84 2.55 19.96
CA PRO A 6 -4.61 1.80 19.81
C PRO A 6 -4.75 0.79 18.66
N ARG A 7 -3.73 0.72 17.80
CA ARG A 7 -3.70 -0.26 16.72
C ARG A 7 -3.59 -1.67 17.32
N PRO A 8 -4.25 -2.68 16.74
CA PRO A 8 -4.11 -4.06 17.18
C PRO A 8 -2.62 -4.47 17.18
N SER A 9 -2.19 -5.07 18.28
CA SER A 9 -0.81 -5.47 18.54
C SER A 9 -0.58 -6.97 18.32
N THR A 10 -1.67 -7.74 18.24
CA THR A 10 -1.64 -9.19 17.98
C THR A 10 -2.50 -9.54 16.77
N VAL A 11 -2.22 -10.69 16.15
CA VAL A 11 -3.05 -11.25 15.07
C VAL A 11 -4.48 -11.52 15.56
N GLY A 12 -4.64 -11.90 16.84
CA GLY A 12 -5.96 -12.10 17.46
C GLY A 12 -6.76 -10.80 17.51
N GLU A 13 -6.15 -9.71 17.98
CA GLU A 13 -6.77 -8.38 18.00
C GLU A 13 -7.09 -7.87 16.59
N LEU A 14 -6.21 -8.12 15.61
CA LEU A 14 -6.45 -7.73 14.22
C LEU A 14 -7.65 -8.48 13.62
N ARG A 15 -7.78 -9.78 13.89
CA ARG A 15 -8.95 -10.55 13.42
C ARG A 15 -10.24 -10.06 14.10
N ALA A 16 -10.19 -9.75 15.39
CA ALA A 16 -11.33 -9.27 16.15
C ALA A 16 -11.81 -7.88 15.71
N SER A 17 -10.95 -7.05 15.09
CA SER A 17 -11.33 -5.74 14.57
C SER A 17 -12.16 -5.79 13.27
N GLY A 18 -12.42 -6.99 12.74
CA GLY A 18 -13.12 -7.16 11.46
C GLY A 18 -12.21 -6.98 10.24
N HIS A 19 -10.89 -7.03 10.42
CA HIS A 19 -9.94 -6.96 9.33
C HIS A 19 -10.16 -8.10 8.33
N VAL A 20 -10.31 -7.74 7.05
CA VAL A 20 -10.42 -8.70 5.94
C VAL A 20 -9.02 -9.04 5.47
N GLN A 21 -8.62 -10.30 5.64
CA GLN A 21 -7.33 -10.78 5.13
C GLN A 21 -7.30 -10.71 3.61
N ARG A 22 -6.23 -10.10 3.09
CA ARG A 22 -5.94 -10.01 1.66
C ARG A 22 -4.51 -10.47 1.42
N SER A 23 -4.17 -10.77 0.17
CA SER A 23 -2.77 -10.99 -0.18
C SER A 23 -2.01 -9.66 -0.08
N VAL A 24 -0.71 -9.72 0.22
CA VAL A 24 0.14 -8.51 0.24
C VAL A 24 0.11 -7.80 -1.11
N GLN A 25 0.05 -8.55 -2.21
CA GLN A 25 -0.05 -7.99 -3.56
C GLN A 25 -1.35 -7.20 -3.75
N ASP A 26 -2.49 -7.73 -3.28
CA ASP A 26 -3.78 -7.03 -3.34
C ASP A 26 -3.79 -5.77 -2.48
N GLU A 27 -3.18 -5.81 -1.29
CA GLU A 27 -3.05 -4.65 -0.42
C GLU A 27 -2.20 -3.55 -1.05
N ILE A 28 -1.02 -3.89 -1.58
CA ILE A 28 -0.13 -2.94 -2.25
C ILE A 28 -0.83 -2.30 -3.45
N ARG A 29 -1.47 -3.12 -4.31
CA ARG A 29 -2.23 -2.62 -5.47
C ARG A 29 -3.35 -1.68 -5.03
N HIS A 30 -4.12 -2.03 -4.01
CA HIS A 30 -5.21 -1.21 -3.51
C HIS A 30 -4.71 0.14 -2.98
N ASN A 31 -3.63 0.12 -2.19
CA ASN A 31 -3.04 1.33 -1.62
C ASN A 31 -2.46 2.24 -2.69
N LEU A 32 -1.77 1.69 -3.69
CA LEU A 32 -1.24 2.46 -4.82
C LEU A 32 -2.37 3.14 -5.60
N LEU A 33 -3.43 2.40 -5.95
CA LEU A 33 -4.59 2.97 -6.64
C LEU A 33 -5.29 4.05 -5.82
N ALA A 34 -5.37 3.89 -4.49
CA ALA A 34 -5.94 4.91 -3.61
C ALA A 34 -5.08 6.19 -3.62
N ALA A 35 -3.77 6.07 -3.41
CA ALA A 35 -2.85 7.20 -3.42
C ALA A 35 -2.90 7.96 -4.76
N LEU A 36 -2.87 7.26 -5.89
CA LEU A 36 -2.97 7.86 -7.23
C LEU A 36 -4.31 8.57 -7.46
N ARG A 37 -5.42 8.02 -6.97
CA ARG A 37 -6.75 8.67 -7.06
C ARG A 37 -6.81 9.94 -6.21
N ASP A 38 -6.20 9.90 -5.04
CA ASP A 38 -6.17 11.02 -4.10
C ASP A 38 -5.10 12.07 -4.47
N GLY A 39 -4.33 11.83 -5.54
CA GLY A 39 -3.22 12.70 -5.95
C GLY A 39 -2.07 12.75 -4.92
N THR A 40 -2.00 11.76 -4.03
CA THR A 40 -0.95 11.64 -3.02
C THR A 40 0.25 10.91 -3.62
N ASP A 41 1.46 11.41 -3.37
CA ASP A 41 2.70 10.75 -3.76
C ASP A 41 2.82 9.38 -3.06
N PRO A 42 2.77 8.25 -3.79
CA PRO A 42 2.93 6.92 -3.20
C PRO A 42 4.37 6.61 -2.79
N TRP A 43 5.35 7.40 -3.24
CA TRP A 43 6.78 7.14 -3.10
C TRP A 43 7.53 8.25 -2.36
N PRO A 44 7.06 8.68 -1.17
CA PRO A 44 7.64 9.82 -0.48
C PRO A 44 9.11 9.59 -0.15
N GLY A 45 9.97 10.50 -0.60
CA GLY A 45 11.41 10.47 -0.37
C GLY A 45 12.21 9.61 -1.35
N LEU A 46 11.57 8.99 -2.34
CA LEU A 46 12.28 8.31 -3.43
C LEU A 46 12.66 9.31 -4.52
N LEU A 47 13.93 9.74 -4.54
CA LEU A 47 14.44 10.74 -5.47
C LEU A 47 15.21 10.10 -6.63
N GLY A 48 15.00 10.57 -7.86
CA GLY A 48 15.78 10.22 -9.05
C GLY A 48 15.30 8.99 -9.82
N PHE A 49 14.15 8.43 -9.44
CA PHE A 49 13.54 7.26 -10.09
C PHE A 49 12.19 7.54 -10.76
N GLU A 50 11.73 8.78 -10.68
CA GLU A 50 10.41 9.25 -11.09
C GLU A 50 10.16 8.98 -12.58
N ASP A 51 11.20 9.16 -13.41
CA ASP A 51 11.14 8.98 -14.86
C ASP A 51 11.68 7.61 -15.33
N THR A 52 12.17 6.76 -14.44
CA THR A 52 12.83 5.50 -14.80
C THR A 52 12.10 4.28 -14.26
N VAL A 53 12.26 3.99 -12.97
CA VAL A 53 11.80 2.75 -12.32
C VAL A 53 10.36 2.89 -11.84
N VAL A 54 10.00 4.03 -11.25
CA VAL A 54 8.67 4.25 -10.66
C VAL A 54 7.54 3.95 -11.65
N PRO A 55 7.57 4.48 -12.89
CA PRO A 55 6.47 4.23 -13.84
C PRO A 55 6.33 2.76 -14.22
N GLN A 56 7.43 2.00 -14.23
CA GLN A 56 7.42 0.58 -14.57
C GLN A 56 6.90 -0.24 -13.40
N LEU A 57 7.31 0.09 -12.17
CA LEU A 57 6.87 -0.55 -10.95
C LEU A 57 5.36 -0.36 -10.75
N GLU A 58 4.85 0.87 -10.89
CA GLU A 58 3.43 1.15 -10.77
C GLU A 58 2.59 0.33 -11.75
N ARG A 59 3.03 0.27 -13.02
CA ARG A 59 2.36 -0.55 -14.05
C ARG A 59 2.36 -2.02 -13.67
N ALA A 60 3.47 -2.55 -13.16
CA ALA A 60 3.58 -3.95 -12.76
C ALA A 60 2.64 -4.28 -11.59
N LEU A 61 2.61 -3.43 -10.55
CA LEU A 61 1.73 -3.60 -9.38
C LEU A 61 0.25 -3.48 -9.77
N ILE A 62 -0.09 -2.52 -10.63
CA ILE A 62 -1.46 -2.36 -11.14
C ILE A 62 -1.85 -3.56 -12.03
N ALA A 63 -0.95 -4.07 -12.86
CA ALA A 63 -1.18 -5.26 -13.68
C ALA A 63 -1.23 -6.56 -12.87
N GLY A 64 -0.69 -6.57 -11.65
CA GLY A 64 -0.67 -7.74 -10.77
C GLY A 64 0.43 -8.72 -11.15
N HIS A 65 1.53 -8.18 -11.67
CA HIS A 65 2.75 -8.95 -11.87
C HIS A 65 3.39 -9.26 -10.52
N ASP A 66 4.05 -10.41 -10.45
CA ASP A 66 4.94 -10.70 -9.34
C ASP A 66 6.21 -9.84 -9.45
N VAL A 67 6.48 -9.06 -8.40
CA VAL A 67 7.66 -8.23 -8.27
C VAL A 67 8.48 -8.76 -7.10
N VAL A 68 9.75 -9.08 -7.35
CA VAL A 68 10.70 -9.38 -6.27
C VAL A 68 11.24 -8.05 -5.77
N LEU A 69 10.97 -7.73 -4.51
CA LEU A 69 11.42 -6.53 -3.81
C LEU A 69 12.63 -6.84 -2.92
#